data_AF-A0A178VLZ2-F1
#
_entry.id   AF-A0A178VLZ2-F1
#
_cell.length_a   1.000
_cell.length_b   1.000
_cell.length_c   1.000
_cell.angle_alpha   90.00
_cell.angle_beta   90.00
_cell.angle_gamma   90.00
#
_symmetry.space_group_name_H-M   'P 1'
#
loop_
_entity.id
_entity.type
_entity.pdbx_description
1 polymer ?
#
loop_
_entity_poly.entity_id
_entity_poly.type
_entity_poly.pdbx_seq_one_letter_code
_entity_poly.pdbx_strand_id
1 'polypeptide(L)'
;MNRLHINPSHELNFVIVSHGLTSRVFLMKWFKWSVEQFEGLNNPGNSEIRVMELGQGGDYSLAIHHTEEELATWGLSPEMIADQKWRANAHKGEWKEDCKWYFGDFFDHMADSDKECETEATEEREEEEEEEGKRVNLLTSSEYSNEPELYNGQCC
;
A
#
# COMPACT_ATOMS: atom_id res chain seq x y z
N MET A 1 0.55 -20.52 -16.95
CA MET A 1 2.00 -20.42 -17.25
C MET A 1 2.74 -21.39 -16.34
N ASN A 2 3.09 -22.59 -16.83
CA ASN A 2 4.07 -23.48 -16.19
C ASN A 2 5.12 -23.79 -17.25
N ARG A 3 6.10 -22.88 -17.38
CA ARG A 3 7.16 -22.98 -18.41
C ARG A 3 8.26 -23.97 -18.02
N LEU A 4 8.25 -24.45 -16.78
CA LEU A 4 9.24 -25.39 -16.27
C LEU A 4 8.54 -26.75 -16.11
N HIS A 5 8.92 -27.72 -16.93
CA HIS A 5 8.52 -29.13 -16.77
C HIS A 5 9.28 -29.74 -15.58
N ILE A 6 8.96 -29.27 -14.37
CA ILE A 6 9.55 -29.78 -13.13
C ILE A 6 8.61 -30.82 -12.55
N ASN A 7 9.14 -32.01 -12.31
CA ASN A 7 8.40 -33.04 -11.59
C ASN A 7 8.15 -32.53 -10.16
N PRO A 8 6.90 -32.51 -9.66
CA PRO A 8 6.58 -32.01 -8.32
C PRO A 8 7.28 -32.77 -7.18
N SER A 9 7.91 -33.92 -7.44
CA SER A 9 8.73 -34.64 -6.48
C SER A 9 10.17 -34.13 -6.37
N HIS A 10 10.58 -33.14 -7.16
CA HIS A 10 11.96 -32.65 -7.21
C HIS A 10 12.09 -31.31 -6.49
N GLU A 11 13.08 -31.19 -5.62
CA GLU A 11 13.43 -29.94 -4.96
C GLU A 11 13.87 -28.91 -6.01
N LEU A 12 13.33 -27.69 -5.89
CA LEU A 12 13.62 -26.58 -6.79
C LEU A 12 14.37 -25.49 -6.03
N ASN A 13 15.60 -25.23 -6.46
CA ASN A 13 16.44 -24.16 -5.93
C ASN A 13 16.56 -23.03 -6.95
N PHE A 14 16.48 -21.79 -6.48
CA PHE A 14 16.64 -20.59 -7.31
C PHE A 14 17.95 -19.89 -7.00
N VAL A 15 18.62 -19.42 -8.05
CA VAL A 15 19.78 -18.52 -7.94
C VAL A 15 19.41 -17.20 -8.61
N ILE A 16 19.47 -16.11 -7.85
CA ILE A 16 19.18 -14.76 -8.33
C ILE A 16 20.50 -14.00 -8.39
N VAL A 17 20.93 -13.60 -9.59
CA VAL A 17 22.11 -12.75 -9.79
C VAL A 17 21.64 -11.34 -10.13
N SER A 18 22.04 -10.37 -9.32
CA SER A 18 21.56 -8.98 -9.46
C SER A 18 22.57 -7.97 -8.92
N HIS A 19 22.14 -6.71 -8.83
CA HIS A 19 22.88 -5.60 -8.23
C HIS A 19 22.51 -5.45 -6.75
N GLY A 20 23.41 -4.88 -5.96
CA GLY A 20 23.22 -4.81 -4.51
C GLY A 20 21.95 -4.06 -4.07
N LEU A 21 21.59 -2.96 -4.74
CA LEU A 21 20.32 -2.25 -4.47
C LEU A 21 19.10 -3.14 -4.77
N THR A 22 19.11 -3.81 -5.92
CA THR A 22 18.01 -4.70 -6.32
C THR A 22 17.87 -5.88 -5.37
N SER A 23 18.98 -6.47 -4.92
CA SER A 23 18.95 -7.54 -3.91
C SER A 23 18.38 -7.04 -2.57
N ARG A 24 18.73 -5.84 -2.12
CA ARG A 24 18.13 -5.25 -0.90
C ARG A 24 16.63 -5.03 -1.04
N VAL A 25 16.16 -4.50 -2.17
CA VAL A 25 14.73 -4.30 -2.44
C VAL A 25 13.99 -5.64 -2.50
N PHE A 26 14.61 -6.66 -3.10
CA PHE A 26 14.06 -8.02 -3.11
C PHE A 26 13.89 -8.54 -1.68
N LEU A 27 14.91 -8.44 -0.83
CA LEU A 27 14.84 -8.88 0.57
C LEU A 27 13.80 -8.09 1.37
N MET A 28 13.76 -6.76 1.21
CA MET A 28 12.73 -5.91 1.82
C MET A 28 11.33 -6.39 1.43
N LYS A 29 11.09 -6.62 0.14
CA LYS A 29 9.78 -7.06 -0.33
C LYS A 29 9.43 -8.47 0.15
N TRP A 30 10.41 -9.37 0.18
CA TRP A 30 10.21 -10.76 0.58
C TRP A 30 9.88 -10.88 2.07
N PHE A 31 10.67 -10.25 2.92
CA PHE A 31 10.50 -10.31 4.37
C PHE A 31 9.56 -9.23 4.92
N LYS A 32 9.01 -8.38 4.04
CA LYS A 32 8.10 -7.29 4.38
C LYS A 32 8.72 -6.32 5.39
N TRP A 33 9.98 -5.98 5.17
CA TRP A 33 10.69 -5.01 6.01
C TRP A 33 10.22 -3.58 5.76
N SER A 34 10.28 -2.75 6.79
CA SER A 34 9.94 -1.32 6.69
C SER A 34 10.98 -0.55 5.87
N VAL A 35 10.65 0.70 5.52
CA VAL A 35 11.60 1.59 4.82
C VAL A 35 12.83 1.83 5.70
N GLU A 36 12.65 2.08 6.99
CA GLU A 36 13.73 2.31 7.94
C GLU A 36 14.63 1.08 8.09
N GLN A 37 14.03 -0.12 8.17
CA GLN A 37 14.76 -1.37 8.18
C GLN A 37 15.55 -1.59 6.88
N PHE A 38 14.95 -1.25 5.73
CA PHE A 38 15.63 -1.33 4.43
C PHE A 38 16.80 -0.35 4.33
N GLU A 39 16.62 0.90 4.78
CA GLU A 39 17.67 1.93 4.75
C GLU A 39 18.87 1.54 5.60
N GLY A 40 18.64 0.84 6.72
CA GLY A 40 19.68 0.29 7.59
C GLY A 40 20.52 -0.84 6.98
N LEU A 41 20.06 -1.48 5.90
CA LEU A 41 20.79 -2.59 5.26
C LEU A 41 22.05 -2.11 4.54
N ASN A 42 23.13 -2.86 4.73
CA ASN A 42 24.36 -2.69 3.98
C ASN A 42 24.27 -3.34 2.60
N ASN A 43 24.87 -2.69 1.60
CA ASN A 43 24.96 -3.25 0.27
C ASN A 43 25.83 -4.52 0.29
N PRO A 44 25.39 -5.64 -0.33
CA PRO A 44 26.25 -6.80 -0.49
C PRO A 44 27.56 -6.45 -1.20
N GLY A 45 28.65 -7.10 -0.81
CA GLY A 45 29.90 -7.08 -1.53
C GLY A 45 29.79 -7.69 -2.93
N ASN A 46 30.77 -7.42 -3.78
CA ASN A 46 30.81 -8.02 -5.11
C ASN A 46 30.91 -9.53 -5.00
N SER A 47 30.00 -10.25 -5.66
CA SER A 47 29.88 -11.71 -5.62
C SER A 47 29.62 -12.28 -4.20
N GLU A 48 29.12 -11.46 -3.28
CA GLU A 48 28.65 -11.95 -1.98
C GLU A 48 27.39 -12.82 -2.19
N ILE A 49 27.32 -13.93 -1.46
CA ILE A 49 26.20 -14.88 -1.53
C ILE A 49 25.41 -14.76 -0.22
N ARG A 50 24.09 -14.66 -0.34
CA ARG A 50 23.16 -14.76 0.79
C ARG A 50 22.16 -15.87 0.50
N VAL A 51 22.05 -16.82 1.40
CA VAL A 51 21.17 -17.99 1.27
C VAL A 51 19.88 -17.78 2.07
N MET A 52 18.75 -17.97 1.41
CA MET A 52 17.45 -18.08 2.07
C MET A 52 17.03 -19.54 2.01
N GLU A 53 16.84 -20.18 3.15
CA GLU A 53 16.38 -21.58 3.22
C GLU A 53 14.98 -21.65 3.82
N LEU A 54 14.18 -22.61 3.35
CA LEU A 54 12.84 -22.87 3.85
C LEU A 54 12.93 -23.51 5.25
N GLY A 55 12.48 -22.77 6.27
CA GLY A 55 12.38 -23.28 7.64
C GLY A 55 11.27 -24.32 7.81
N GLN A 56 11.21 -24.95 8.97
CA GLN A 56 10.27 -26.03 9.27
C GLN A 56 8.80 -25.60 9.17
N GLY A 57 8.53 -24.32 9.42
CA GLY A 57 7.20 -23.70 9.34
C GLY A 57 6.72 -23.43 7.91
N GLY A 58 7.59 -23.56 6.91
CA GLY A 58 7.28 -23.24 5.52
C GLY A 58 7.59 -21.79 5.13
N ASP A 59 8.27 -21.03 5.98
CA ASP A 59 8.77 -19.69 5.70
C ASP A 59 10.28 -19.72 5.41
N TYR A 60 10.71 -18.95 4.41
CA TYR A 60 12.13 -18.78 4.15
C TYR A 60 12.79 -17.94 5.26
N SER A 61 14.06 -18.22 5.57
CA SER A 61 14.86 -17.49 6.55
C SER A 61 16.31 -17.35 6.12
N LEU A 62 16.92 -16.21 6.46
CA LEU A 62 18.36 -15.99 6.38
C LEU A 62 19.12 -16.62 7.56
N ALA A 63 18.47 -16.89 8.69
CA ALA A 63 19.14 -17.33 9.93
C ALA A 63 19.50 -18.82 9.96
N ILE A 64 19.19 -19.59 8.91
CA ILE A 64 19.52 -21.02 8.84
C ILE A 64 20.99 -21.24 8.49
N HIS A 65 21.53 -20.44 7.56
CA HIS A 65 22.91 -20.57 7.07
C HIS A 65 23.85 -19.45 7.50
N HIS A 66 23.37 -18.48 8.27
CA HIS A 66 24.15 -17.31 8.66
C HIS A 66 24.04 -17.06 10.16
N THR A 67 25.15 -16.65 10.74
CA THR A 67 25.28 -16.28 12.14
C THR A 67 24.60 -14.93 12.43
N GLU A 68 24.24 -14.70 13.68
CA GLU A 68 23.65 -13.42 14.11
C GLU A 68 24.61 -12.25 13.86
N GLU A 69 25.91 -12.47 14.04
CA GLU A 69 26.96 -11.49 13.79
C GLU A 69 27.05 -11.11 12.30
N GLU A 70 26.90 -12.08 11.39
CA GLU A 70 26.83 -11.81 9.95
C GLU A 70 25.59 -11.01 9.59
N LEU A 71 24.42 -11.42 10.11
CA LEU A 71 23.17 -10.69 9.89
C LEU A 71 23.26 -9.24 10.38
N ALA A 72 23.83 -9.02 11.56
CA ALA A 72 24.06 -7.69 12.11
C ALA A 72 25.04 -6.88 11.24
N THR A 73 26.11 -7.52 10.75
CA THR A 73 27.08 -6.88 9.83
C THR A 73 26.43 -6.46 8.52
N TRP A 74 25.39 -7.17 8.06
CA TRP A 74 24.59 -6.78 6.90
C TRP A 74 23.58 -5.66 7.18
N GLY A 75 23.52 -5.16 8.40
CA GLY A 75 22.64 -4.06 8.81
C GLY A 75 21.24 -4.51 9.24
N LEU A 76 21.04 -5.80 9.52
CA LEU A 76 19.77 -6.24 10.10
C LEU A 76 19.66 -5.74 11.54
N SER A 77 18.53 -5.12 11.87
CA SER A 77 18.23 -4.72 13.24
C SER A 77 17.99 -5.93 14.14
N PRO A 78 18.09 -5.80 15.48
CA PRO A 78 17.79 -6.90 16.40
C PRO A 78 16.39 -7.49 16.21
N GLU A 79 15.41 -6.66 15.86
CA GLU A 79 14.05 -7.10 15.54
C GLU A 79 14.01 -7.96 14.27
N MET A 80 14.70 -7.55 13.21
CA MET A 80 14.79 -8.34 11.97
C MET A 80 15.49 -9.67 12.22
N ILE A 81 16.56 -9.69 13.02
CA ILE A 81 17.28 -10.92 13.37
C ILE A 81 16.37 -11.87 14.16
N ALA A 82 15.64 -11.34 15.14
CA ALA A 82 14.66 -12.13 15.90
C ALA A 82 13.57 -12.73 14.98
N ASP A 83 13.08 -11.96 14.00
CA ASP A 83 12.14 -12.45 12.99
C ASP A 83 12.75 -13.58 12.13
N GLN A 84 13.98 -13.42 11.66
CA GLN A 84 14.65 -14.46 10.87
C GLN A 84 14.86 -15.74 11.70
N LYS A 85 15.27 -15.61 12.95
CA LYS A 85 15.39 -16.75 13.88
C LYS A 85 14.04 -17.43 14.13
N TRP A 86 12.96 -16.67 14.27
CA TRP A 86 11.62 -17.22 14.40
C TRP A 86 11.24 -18.00 13.14
N ARG A 87 11.40 -17.43 11.94
CA ARG A 87 11.12 -18.12 10.66
C ARG A 87 11.89 -19.42 10.47
N ALA A 88 13.13 -19.47 10.95
CA ALA A 88 13.96 -20.68 10.87
C ALA A 88 13.42 -21.83 11.73
N ASN A 89 12.82 -21.52 12.89
CA ASN A 89 12.46 -22.50 13.93
C ASN A 89 10.95 -22.69 14.12
N ALA A 90 10.11 -21.81 13.57
CA ALA A 90 8.66 -21.88 13.72
C ALA A 90 8.12 -23.22 13.18
N HIS A 91 7.12 -23.77 13.86
CA HIS A 91 6.44 -24.97 13.41
C HIS A 91 5.32 -24.63 12.44
N LYS A 92 4.96 -25.60 11.60
CA LYS A 92 3.90 -25.43 10.61
C LYS A 92 2.57 -25.10 11.30
N GLY A 93 2.02 -23.92 11.01
CA GLY A 93 0.77 -23.43 11.59
C GLY A 93 0.94 -22.47 12.78
N GLU A 94 2.17 -22.19 13.21
CA GLU A 94 2.45 -21.05 14.09
C GLU A 94 2.41 -19.78 13.25
N TRP A 95 1.46 -18.89 13.53
CA TRP A 95 1.32 -17.61 12.85
C TRP A 95 1.95 -16.51 13.69
N LYS A 96 2.76 -15.65 13.08
CA LYS A 96 3.21 -14.41 13.74
C LYS A 96 2.08 -13.39 13.65
N GLU A 97 1.34 -13.22 14.75
CA GLU A 97 0.18 -12.32 14.85
C GLU A 97 0.52 -10.85 14.56
N ASP A 98 1.77 -10.43 14.74
CA ASP A 98 2.23 -9.04 14.62
C ASP A 98 2.61 -8.58 13.19
N CYS A 99 2.24 -9.32 12.13
CA CYS A 99 2.51 -8.88 10.76
C CYS A 99 1.56 -7.74 10.32
N LYS A 100 1.88 -6.50 10.72
CA LYS A 100 1.21 -5.23 10.37
C LYS A 100 1.06 -4.91 8.86
N TRP A 101 1.57 -5.76 7.97
CA TRP A 101 1.67 -5.47 6.54
C TRP A 101 1.17 -6.65 5.70
N TYR A 102 -0.10 -7.00 5.91
CA TYR A 102 -0.86 -7.56 4.80
C TYR A 102 -0.98 -6.46 3.72
N PHE A 103 -0.93 -6.87 2.46
CA PHE A 103 -0.75 -6.00 1.29
C PHE A 103 -1.84 -4.91 1.10
N GLY A 104 -2.93 -4.94 1.88
CA GLY A 104 -4.02 -3.95 1.83
C GLY A 104 -3.61 -2.61 2.43
N ASP A 105 -3.07 -2.63 3.64
CA ASP A 105 -2.84 -1.42 4.44
C ASP A 105 -1.81 -0.45 3.83
N PHE A 106 -0.94 -0.91 2.92
CA PHE A 106 0.06 -0.05 2.25
C PHE A 106 -0.56 0.91 1.22
N PHE A 107 -1.65 0.51 0.55
CA PHE A 107 -2.35 1.36 -0.41
C PHE A 107 -3.59 2.03 0.18
N ASP A 108 -4.06 1.62 1.35
CA ASP A 108 -5.24 2.21 1.99
C ASP A 108 -5.09 3.72 2.22
N HIS A 109 -3.89 4.19 2.58
CA HIS A 109 -3.62 5.62 2.73
C HIS A 109 -3.58 6.40 1.40
N MET A 110 -3.38 5.72 0.27
CA MET A 110 -3.48 6.35 -1.06
C MET A 110 -4.93 6.42 -1.55
N ALA A 111 -5.81 5.54 -1.08
CA ALA A 111 -7.24 5.55 -1.44
C ALA A 111 -8.01 6.75 -0.84
N ASP A 112 -7.47 7.39 0.20
CA ASP A 112 -8.06 8.61 0.76
C ASP A 112 -7.64 9.88 -0.01
N SER A 113 -6.52 9.84 -0.74
CA SER A 113 -6.09 10.97 -1.60
C SER A 113 -7.02 11.20 -2.80
N ASP A 114 -7.66 10.14 -3.30
CA ASP A 114 -8.62 10.27 -4.42
C ASP A 114 -9.95 10.87 -3.93
N LYS A 115 -10.31 10.69 -2.66
CA LYS A 115 -11.57 11.20 -2.10
C LYS A 115 -11.53 12.71 -1.84
N GLU A 116 -10.38 13.25 -1.44
CA GLU A 116 -10.22 14.70 -1.24
C GLU A 116 -10.37 15.48 -2.57
N CYS A 117 -9.86 14.90 -3.67
CA CYS A 117 -10.00 15.49 -5.00
C CYS A 117 -11.44 15.43 -5.54
N GLU A 118 -12.19 14.37 -5.21
CA GLU A 118 -13.61 14.26 -5.56
C GLU A 118 -14.49 15.21 -4.74
N THR A 119 -14.18 15.45 -3.45
CA THR A 119 -14.93 16.41 -2.62
C THR A 119 -14.74 17.85 -3.08
N GLU A 120 -13.52 18.27 -3.42
CA GLU A 120 -13.26 19.62 -3.95
C GLU A 120 -13.99 19.85 -5.29
N ALA A 121 -13.98 18.86 -6.20
CA ALA A 121 -14.68 18.97 -7.48
C ALA A 121 -16.22 18.96 -7.36
N THR A 122 -16.76 18.41 -6.27
CA THR A 122 -18.21 18.39 -6.02
C THR A 122 -18.66 19.71 -5.37
N GLU A 123 -17.87 20.26 -4.46
CA GLU A 123 -18.11 21.57 -3.85
C GLU A 123 -18.04 22.72 -4.87
N GLU A 124 -17.04 22.72 -5.77
CA GLU A 124 -16.94 23.71 -6.85
C GLU A 124 -18.15 23.66 -7.80
N ARG A 125 -18.68 22.46 -8.05
CA ARG A 125 -19.84 22.27 -8.93
C ARG A 125 -21.16 22.68 -8.28
N GLU A 126 -21.31 22.47 -6.97
CA GLU A 126 -22.47 22.94 -6.21
C GLU A 126 -22.48 24.48 -6.06
N GLU A 127 -21.30 25.10 -5.91
CA GLU A 127 -21.18 26.57 -5.89
C GLU A 127 -21.51 27.21 -7.26
N GLU A 128 -21.07 26.60 -8.37
CA GLU A 128 -21.42 27.05 -9.73
C GLU A 128 -22.94 26.94 -10.02
N GLU A 129 -23.57 25.82 -9.61
CA GLU A 129 -25.02 25.63 -9.78
C GLU A 129 -25.85 26.59 -8.90
N GLU A 130 -25.36 26.96 -7.70
CA GLU A 130 -26.02 27.95 -6.84
C GLU A 130 -25.90 29.39 -7.38
N GLU A 131 -24.74 29.76 -7.96
CA GLU A 131 -24.58 31.05 -8.67
C GLU A 131 -25.46 31.13 -9.92
N GLU A 132 -25.54 30.07 -10.71
CA GLU A 132 -26.38 30.04 -11.91
C GLU A 132 -27.88 30.11 -11.55
N GLY A 133 -28.30 29.41 -10.49
CA GLY A 133 -29.66 29.50 -9.94
C GLY A 133 -30.03 30.90 -9.43
N LYS A 134 -29.08 31.63 -8.82
CA LYS A 134 -29.27 33.04 -8.41
C LYS A 134 -29.39 33.96 -9.62
N ARG A 135 -28.60 33.73 -10.67
CA ARG A 135 -28.62 34.54 -11.90
C ARG A 135 -29.93 34.38 -12.69
N VAL A 136 -30.46 33.16 -12.77
CA VAL A 136 -31.74 32.88 -13.44
C VAL A 136 -32.91 33.51 -12.69
N ASN A 137 -32.94 33.43 -11.35
CA ASN A 137 -34.00 34.05 -10.54
C ASN A 137 -34.01 35.59 -10.63
N LEU A 138 -32.85 36.23 -10.83
CA LEU A 138 -32.77 37.68 -10.99
C LEU A 138 -33.39 38.16 -12.34
N LEU A 139 -33.22 37.37 -13.41
CA LEU A 139 -33.80 37.64 -14.72
C LEU A 139 -35.33 37.44 -14.75
N THR A 140 -35.85 36.45 -14.02
CA THR A 140 -37.31 36.21 -13.94
C THR A 140 -38.03 37.20 -13.04
N SER A 141 -37.32 37.87 -12.13
CA SER A 141 -37.90 38.85 -11.21
C SER A 141 -38.05 40.25 -11.82
N SER A 142 -37.37 40.56 -12.94
CA SER A 142 -37.48 41.87 -13.59
C SER A 142 -38.64 42.03 -14.57
N GLU A 143 -39.40 40.96 -14.87
CA GLU A 143 -40.49 40.99 -15.87
C GLU A 143 -41.91 41.05 -15.30
N TYR A 144 -42.10 41.06 -13.98
CA TYR A 144 -43.43 41.23 -13.35
C TYR A 144 -43.46 42.47 -12.44
N SER A 145 -43.47 43.64 -13.06
CA SER A 145 -43.86 44.91 -12.41
C SER A 145 -44.50 45.82 -13.45
N ASN A 146 -45.70 45.46 -13.90
CA ASN A 146 -46.66 46.36 -14.53
C ASN A 146 -48.08 45.89 -14.16
N GLU A 147 -48.61 46.41 -13.06
CA GLU A 147 -50.03 46.36 -12.69
C GLU A 147 -50.85 47.34 -13.56
N PRO A 148 -52.17 47.12 -13.72
CA PRO A 148 -53.07 47.98 -12.95
C PRO A 148 -54.30 47.27 -12.36
N GLU A 149 -54.58 47.65 -11.11
CA GLU A 149 -55.80 47.43 -10.31
C GLU A 149 -57.10 47.86 -11.02
N LEU A 150 -58.22 47.14 -10.79
CA LEU A 150 -59.50 47.75 -10.37
C LEU A 150 -60.51 46.73 -9.76
N TYR A 151 -60.80 46.94 -8.48
CA TYR A 151 -61.95 46.51 -7.66
C TYR A 151 -63.31 46.92 -8.31
N ASN A 152 -64.53 46.39 -8.06
CA ASN A 152 -65.15 45.66 -6.95
C ASN A 152 -66.50 45.05 -7.43
N GLY A 153 -67.03 44.02 -6.76
CA GLY A 153 -68.22 43.26 -7.18
C GLY A 153 -69.59 43.87 -6.87
N GLN A 154 -70.63 43.04 -6.91
CA GLN A 154 -71.92 43.34 -6.27
C GLN A 154 -72.68 42.06 -5.93
N CYS A 155 -73.02 41.87 -4.65
CA CYS A 155 -74.08 40.95 -4.24
C CYS A 155 -75.03 41.74 -3.32
N CYS A 156 -76.26 41.92 -3.80
CA CYS A 156 -77.39 42.64 -3.19
C CYS A 156 -77.25 44.16 -3.01
#